data_AF-A0A2H5DXS9-F1
#
_entry.id   AF-A0A2H5DXS9-F1
#
_cell.length_a   1.000
_cell.length_b   1.000
_cell.length_c   1.000
_cell.angle_alpha   90.00
_cell.angle_beta   90.00
_cell.angle_gamma   90.00
#
_symmetry.space_group_name_H-M   'P 1'
#
loop_
_entity.id
_entity.type
_entity.pdbx_description
1 polymer ?
#
loop_
_entity_poly.entity_id
_entity_poly.type
_entity_poly.pdbx_seq_one_letter_code
_entity_poly.pdbx_strand_id
1 'polypeptide(L)'
;MKLTGILMMLTIAAAGNAALSSQALADDWRDGQPWTWQQHQWHPEAHPYYLHAMTDLRAARDLLARPDYPQVMDDERHAVDEINKALRKMRDAAIDDGKDIYERTRPDARWRPEDRFHQARELLDKARRDATHREDDPYLRSLQRDIVHHIDDARRAIDVAMSDALR
;
A
#
# COMPACT_ATOMS: atom_id res chain seq x y z
N MET A 1 76.32 -30.47 5.75
CA MET A 1 75.96 -29.18 5.09
C MET A 1 74.55 -29.36 4.52
N LYS A 2 73.47 -29.21 5.29
CA LYS A 2 72.69 -27.97 5.57
C LYS A 2 72.44 -27.08 4.34
N LEU A 3 71.21 -27.16 3.80
CA LEU A 3 70.28 -26.07 3.42
C LEU A 3 68.89 -26.75 3.23
N THR A 4 67.96 -26.75 4.20
CA THR A 4 66.77 -25.85 4.33
C THR A 4 66.07 -25.54 2.99
N GLY A 5 64.76 -25.70 2.77
CA GLY A 5 63.62 -26.07 3.60
C GLY A 5 62.31 -26.01 2.77
N ILE A 6 61.34 -26.84 3.20
CA ILE A 6 59.86 -26.82 3.06
C ILE A 6 59.23 -25.60 2.34
N LEU A 7 58.32 -25.82 1.36
CA LEU A 7 56.93 -25.33 1.43
C LEU A 7 56.01 -25.94 0.35
N MET A 8 55.12 -26.82 0.81
CA MET A 8 53.83 -27.15 0.20
C MET A 8 52.89 -25.97 0.53
N MET A 9 52.32 -25.29 -0.47
CA MET A 9 51.24 -24.32 -0.26
C MET A 9 50.21 -24.44 -1.38
N LEU A 10 49.18 -25.23 -1.05
CA LEU A 10 47.86 -25.17 -1.63
C LEU A 10 47.22 -23.84 -1.20
N THR A 11 47.11 -22.86 -2.10
CA THR A 11 46.30 -21.66 -1.84
C THR A 11 44.94 -21.81 -2.50
N ILE A 12 43.98 -22.28 -1.71
CA ILE A 12 42.55 -22.07 -1.92
C ILE A 12 42.17 -20.74 -1.23
N ALA A 13 41.21 -20.04 -1.83
CA ALA A 13 40.52 -18.82 -1.38
C ALA A 13 41.22 -17.49 -1.70
N ALA A 14 40.53 -16.44 -2.14
CA ALA A 14 39.12 -16.13 -2.01
C ALA A 14 38.54 -15.54 -3.31
N ALA A 15 37.39 -16.05 -3.72
CA ALA A 15 36.46 -15.28 -4.54
C ALA A 15 36.06 -14.05 -3.71
N GLY A 16 36.53 -12.88 -4.10
CA GLY A 16 36.03 -11.62 -3.61
C GLY A 16 34.61 -11.43 -4.13
N ASN A 17 33.65 -12.09 -3.51
CA ASN A 17 32.28 -11.62 -3.47
C ASN A 17 32.34 -10.27 -2.75
N ALA A 18 32.43 -9.19 -3.53
CA ALA A 18 32.04 -7.88 -3.05
C ALA A 18 30.56 -8.01 -2.69
N ALA A 19 30.31 -8.30 -1.41
CA ALA A 19 29.07 -7.95 -0.76
C ALA A 19 28.99 -6.43 -0.84
N LEU A 20 28.50 -5.93 -1.98
CA LEU A 20 27.89 -4.63 -2.07
C LEU A 20 26.74 -4.69 -1.08
N SER A 21 26.99 -4.13 0.09
CA SER A 21 26.02 -3.98 1.16
C SER A 21 24.78 -3.34 0.55
N SER A 22 23.62 -3.99 0.77
CA SER A 22 22.29 -3.53 0.35
C SER A 22 21.97 -2.09 0.78
N GLN A 23 22.72 -1.54 1.74
CA GLN A 23 22.64 -0.14 2.18
C GLN A 23 23.13 0.87 1.13
N ALA A 24 24.11 0.54 0.29
CA ALA A 24 24.63 1.50 -0.70
C ALA A 24 23.68 1.75 -1.88
N LEU A 25 22.70 0.85 -2.10
CA LEU A 25 21.65 1.02 -3.12
C LEU A 25 20.43 1.80 -2.60
N ALA A 26 20.29 1.97 -1.28
CA ALA A 26 19.14 2.62 -0.66
C ALA A 26 19.24 4.16 -0.64
N ASP A 27 20.45 4.72 -0.74
CA ASP A 27 20.71 6.17 -0.54
C ASP A 27 20.58 7.03 -1.82
N ASP A 28 20.37 6.46 -3.02
CA ASP A 28 20.32 7.21 -4.30
C ASP A 28 18.89 7.50 -4.81
N TRP A 29 17.85 7.30 -3.99
CA TRP A 29 16.48 7.46 -4.45
C TRP A 29 16.11 8.94 -4.66
N ARG A 30 15.80 9.31 -5.90
CA ARG A 30 15.29 10.63 -6.30
C ARG A 30 13.80 10.54 -6.63
N ASP A 31 13.02 11.50 -6.12
CA ASP A 31 11.61 11.68 -6.47
C ASP A 31 11.42 11.63 -8.00
N GLY A 32 10.62 10.68 -8.50
CA GLY A 32 10.25 10.56 -9.92
C GLY A 32 10.95 9.46 -10.73
N GLN A 33 11.83 8.64 -10.14
CA GLN A 33 12.37 7.45 -10.82
C GLN A 33 11.31 6.32 -10.89
N PRO A 34 11.17 5.62 -12.05
CA PRO A 34 10.24 4.51 -12.19
C PRO A 34 10.68 3.28 -11.37
N TRP A 35 9.71 2.62 -10.76
CA TRP A 35 9.90 1.42 -9.93
C TRP A 35 10.65 0.31 -10.67
N THR A 36 11.60 -0.34 -9.97
CA THR A 36 12.08 -1.67 -10.35
C THR A 36 11.98 -2.59 -9.13
N TRP A 37 11.21 -3.68 -9.25
CA TRP A 37 10.89 -4.66 -8.20
C TRP A 37 12.10 -5.38 -7.58
N GLN A 38 13.31 -5.02 -8.01
CA GLN A 38 14.57 -5.64 -7.62
C GLN A 38 15.25 -4.93 -6.44
N GLN A 39 14.79 -3.73 -6.06
CA GLN A 39 15.48 -2.87 -5.09
C GLN A 39 14.96 -2.98 -3.65
N HIS A 40 13.68 -3.29 -3.45
CA HIS A 40 13.07 -3.44 -2.13
C HIS A 40 12.25 -4.73 -2.05
N GLN A 41 12.71 -5.68 -1.25
CA GLN A 41 11.96 -6.91 -0.99
C GLN A 41 10.84 -6.60 0.00
N TRP A 42 9.58 -6.77 -0.42
CA TRP A 42 8.43 -6.68 0.47
C TRP A 42 8.40 -7.87 1.43
N HIS A 43 8.25 -7.57 2.72
CA HIS A 43 8.16 -8.54 3.82
C HIS A 43 6.78 -8.40 4.49
N PRO A 44 5.74 -9.11 4.02
CA PRO A 44 4.37 -8.98 4.55
C PRO A 44 4.30 -9.25 6.06
N GLU A 45 5.17 -10.13 6.58
CA GLU A 45 5.32 -10.43 8.00
C GLU A 45 5.77 -9.22 8.84
N ALA A 46 6.50 -8.28 8.24
CA ALA A 46 6.96 -7.06 8.92
C ALA A 46 5.92 -5.94 8.87
N HIS A 47 4.97 -6.02 7.94
CA HIS A 47 4.05 -4.93 7.64
C HIS A 47 2.58 -5.39 7.51
N PRO A 48 2.03 -6.15 8.48
CA PRO A 48 0.68 -6.74 8.38
C PRO A 48 -0.44 -5.70 8.31
N TYR A 49 -0.20 -4.48 8.80
CA TYR A 49 -1.17 -3.40 8.82
C TYR A 49 -1.54 -2.90 7.42
N TYR A 50 -0.64 -2.95 6.43
CA TYR A 50 -1.05 -2.60 5.06
C TYR A 50 -1.99 -3.63 4.45
N LEU A 51 -1.87 -4.91 4.81
CA LEU A 51 -2.80 -5.95 4.33
C LEU A 51 -4.20 -5.78 4.95
N HIS A 52 -4.26 -5.35 6.22
CA HIS A 52 -5.52 -4.95 6.85
C HIS A 52 -6.13 -3.72 6.16
N ALA A 53 -5.32 -2.67 5.93
CA ALA A 53 -5.75 -1.48 5.22
C ALA A 53 -6.27 -1.79 3.80
N MET A 54 -5.58 -2.64 3.02
CA MET A 54 -6.04 -3.09 1.70
C MET A 54 -7.40 -3.78 1.77
N THR A 55 -7.60 -4.63 2.77
CA THR A 55 -8.85 -5.35 2.96
C THR A 55 -10.01 -4.41 3.26
N ASP A 56 -9.81 -3.46 4.17
CA ASP A 56 -10.82 -2.46 4.50
C ASP A 56 -11.11 -1.50 3.35
N LEU A 57 -10.09 -1.10 2.58
CA LEU A 57 -10.25 -0.27 1.39
C LEU A 57 -11.07 -0.96 0.30
N ARG A 58 -10.80 -2.24 0.03
CA ARG A 58 -11.59 -3.03 -0.94
C ARG A 58 -13.04 -3.15 -0.48
N ALA A 59 -13.28 -3.43 0.81
CA ALA A 59 -14.63 -3.49 1.36
C ALA A 59 -15.37 -2.14 1.28
N ALA A 60 -14.69 -1.03 1.59
CA ALA A 60 -15.26 0.31 1.46
C ALA A 60 -15.63 0.61 0.00
N ARG A 61 -14.74 0.31 -0.96
CA ARG A 61 -15.02 0.49 -2.38
C ARG A 61 -16.22 -0.32 -2.86
N ASP A 62 -16.35 -1.55 -2.39
CA ASP A 62 -17.45 -2.44 -2.76
C ASP A 62 -18.79 -1.91 -2.23
N LEU A 63 -18.81 -1.32 -1.02
CA LEU A 63 -19.99 -0.60 -0.51
C LEU A 63 -20.39 0.59 -1.38
N LEU A 64 -19.41 1.27 -1.98
CA LEU A 64 -19.59 2.44 -2.86
C LEU A 64 -19.74 2.08 -4.34
N ALA A 65 -19.78 0.80 -4.70
CA ALA A 65 -19.87 0.36 -6.09
C ALA A 65 -21.30 0.49 -6.68
N ARG A 66 -22.12 1.41 -6.14
CA ARG A 66 -23.54 1.55 -6.48
C ARG A 66 -24.00 3.03 -6.46
N PRO A 67 -23.67 3.80 -7.51
CA PRO A 67 -24.03 5.22 -7.65
C PRO A 67 -25.50 5.39 -8.06
N ASP A 68 -26.42 4.96 -7.20
CA ASP A 68 -27.85 4.90 -7.52
C ASP A 68 -28.59 6.22 -7.25
N TYR A 69 -27.92 7.20 -6.65
CA TYR A 69 -28.51 8.44 -6.15
C TYR A 69 -27.84 9.63 -6.85
N PRO A 70 -28.52 10.27 -7.82
CA PRO A 70 -27.92 11.34 -8.62
C PRO A 70 -27.31 12.48 -7.79
N GLN A 71 -27.90 12.78 -6.63
CA GLN A 71 -27.46 13.87 -5.75
C GLN A 71 -26.07 13.68 -5.15
N VAL A 72 -25.65 12.43 -4.90
CA VAL A 72 -24.39 12.09 -4.21
C VAL A 72 -23.42 11.32 -5.11
N MET A 73 -23.81 11.11 -6.36
CA MET A 73 -23.14 10.25 -7.32
C MET A 73 -21.71 10.72 -7.63
N ASP A 74 -21.47 12.02 -7.69
CA ASP A 74 -20.15 12.56 -8.00
C ASP A 74 -19.19 12.42 -6.82
N ASP A 75 -19.65 12.62 -5.59
CA ASP A 75 -18.87 12.38 -4.37
C ASP A 75 -18.58 10.88 -4.17
N GLU A 76 -19.56 10.00 -4.42
CA GLU A 76 -19.36 8.55 -4.34
C GLU A 76 -18.32 8.07 -5.37
N ARG A 77 -18.36 8.60 -6.61
CA ARG A 77 -17.34 8.33 -7.62
C ARG A 77 -15.97 8.84 -7.21
N HIS A 78 -15.90 10.06 -6.67
CA HIS A 78 -14.65 10.64 -6.21
C HIS A 78 -14.03 9.80 -5.09
N ALA A 79 -14.83 9.37 -4.11
CA ALA A 79 -14.38 8.49 -3.04
C ALA A 79 -13.82 7.16 -3.58
N VAL A 80 -14.52 6.53 -4.53
CA VAL A 80 -14.06 5.30 -5.20
C VAL A 80 -12.74 5.52 -5.94
N ASP A 81 -12.58 6.65 -6.63
CA ASP A 81 -11.36 6.95 -7.37
C ASP A 81 -10.16 7.14 -6.45
N GLU A 82 -10.34 7.82 -5.31
CA GLU A 82 -9.29 7.95 -4.29
C GLU A 82 -8.93 6.60 -3.66
N ILE A 83 -9.91 5.76 -3.31
CA ILE A 83 -9.65 4.39 -2.84
C ILE A 83 -8.84 3.60 -3.86
N ASN A 84 -9.19 3.70 -5.15
CA ASN A 84 -8.46 3.01 -6.22
C ASN A 84 -7.03 3.56 -6.37
N LYS A 85 -6.78 4.85 -6.15
CA LYS A 85 -5.42 5.41 -6.13
C LYS A 85 -4.60 4.85 -4.97
N ALA A 86 -5.18 4.76 -3.76
CA ALA A 86 -4.53 4.14 -2.61
C ALA A 86 -4.17 2.67 -2.87
N LEU A 87 -5.10 1.87 -3.39
CA LEU A 87 -4.88 0.45 -3.72
C LEU A 87 -3.81 0.26 -4.80
N ARG A 88 -3.78 1.13 -5.83
CA ARG A 88 -2.72 1.11 -6.84
C ARG A 88 -1.35 1.42 -6.24
N LYS A 89 -1.24 2.42 -5.36
CA LYS A 89 0.01 2.75 -4.66
C LYS A 89 0.54 1.57 -3.85
N MET A 90 -0.34 0.88 -3.11
CA MET A 90 0.02 -0.33 -2.36
C MET A 90 0.52 -1.44 -3.28
N ARG A 91 -0.23 -1.75 -4.35
CA ARG A 91 0.18 -2.76 -5.34
C ARG A 91 1.50 -2.41 -6.03
N ASP A 92 1.67 -1.16 -6.43
CA ASP A 92 2.89 -0.69 -7.12
C ASP A 92 4.12 -0.77 -6.19
N ALA A 93 3.90 -0.77 -4.87
CA ALA A 93 4.93 -1.04 -3.86
C ALA A 93 5.10 -2.53 -3.52
N ALA A 94 4.54 -3.44 -4.34
CA ALA A 94 4.50 -4.88 -4.14
C ALA A 94 3.83 -5.33 -2.83
N ILE A 95 3.02 -4.46 -2.21
CA ILE A 95 2.14 -4.83 -1.11
C ILE A 95 0.95 -5.56 -1.74
N ASP A 96 0.93 -6.88 -1.57
CA ASP A 96 -0.07 -7.75 -2.16
C ASP A 96 -0.60 -8.75 -1.13
N ASP A 97 -1.91 -8.90 -1.11
CA ASP A 97 -2.64 -9.91 -0.32
C ASP A 97 -3.15 -11.08 -1.17
N GLY A 98 -2.74 -11.13 -2.44
CA GLY A 98 -3.08 -12.14 -3.43
C GLY A 98 -4.45 -11.94 -4.07
N LYS A 99 -5.13 -10.82 -3.81
CA LYS A 99 -6.45 -10.51 -4.39
C LYS A 99 -6.33 -9.47 -5.49
N ASP A 100 -7.14 -9.64 -6.53
CA ASP A 100 -7.19 -8.68 -7.62
C ASP A 100 -7.76 -7.34 -7.14
N ILE A 101 -6.96 -6.26 -7.26
CA ILE A 101 -7.43 -4.92 -6.93
C ILE A 101 -8.54 -4.45 -7.87
N TYR A 102 -8.75 -5.05 -9.04
CA TYR A 102 -9.83 -4.71 -9.96
C TYR A 102 -11.11 -5.51 -9.72
N GLU A 103 -11.04 -6.57 -8.90
CA GLU A 103 -12.22 -7.33 -8.51
C GLU A 103 -13.12 -6.47 -7.61
N ARG A 104 -14.41 -6.39 -7.96
CA ARG A 104 -15.41 -5.60 -7.24
C ARG A 104 -16.60 -6.45 -6.92
N THR A 105 -16.99 -6.45 -5.65
CA THR A 105 -18.26 -7.04 -5.22
C THR A 105 -19.32 -5.96 -5.19
N ARG A 106 -20.51 -6.25 -5.72
CA ARG A 106 -21.64 -5.33 -5.54
C ARG A 106 -22.12 -5.41 -4.08
N PRO A 107 -22.49 -4.26 -3.46
CA PRO A 107 -23.07 -4.28 -2.13
C PRO A 107 -24.42 -4.99 -2.15
N ASP A 108 -24.84 -5.53 -1.00
CA ASP A 108 -26.18 -6.10 -0.86
C ASP A 108 -27.23 -5.06 -1.25
N ALA A 109 -28.13 -5.44 -2.15
CA ALA A 109 -29.07 -4.52 -2.76
C ALA A 109 -30.06 -3.89 -1.76
N ARG A 110 -30.20 -4.49 -0.57
CA ARG A 110 -31.10 -4.04 0.51
C ARG A 110 -30.55 -2.86 1.33
N TRP A 111 -29.26 -2.56 1.22
CA TRP A 111 -28.65 -1.49 2.00
C TRP A 111 -29.08 -0.12 1.47
N ARG A 112 -29.53 0.77 2.37
CA ARG A 112 -29.77 2.17 2.01
C ARG A 112 -28.41 2.87 1.79
N PRO A 113 -28.35 3.95 0.99
CA PRO A 113 -27.10 4.69 0.78
C PRO A 113 -26.47 5.17 2.07
N GLU A 114 -27.26 5.73 2.97
CA GLU A 114 -26.79 6.20 4.28
C GLU A 114 -26.06 5.08 5.04
N ASP A 115 -26.65 3.89 5.10
CA ASP A 115 -26.03 2.73 5.76
C ASP A 115 -24.70 2.33 5.08
N ARG A 116 -24.67 2.35 3.74
CA ARG A 116 -23.44 2.06 2.96
C ARG A 116 -22.36 3.11 3.22
N PHE A 117 -22.72 4.38 3.24
CA PHE A 117 -21.78 5.49 3.46
C PHE A 117 -21.22 5.48 4.88
N HIS A 118 -22.08 5.27 5.90
CA HIS A 118 -21.61 5.11 7.27
C HIS A 118 -20.65 3.92 7.39
N GLN A 119 -20.99 2.76 6.83
CA GLN A 119 -20.12 1.60 6.91
C GLN A 119 -18.81 1.78 6.12
N ALA A 120 -18.86 2.40 4.93
CA ALA A 120 -17.67 2.72 4.15
C ALA A 120 -16.78 3.71 4.92
N ARG A 121 -17.37 4.69 5.60
CA ARG A 121 -16.65 5.67 6.41
C ARG A 121 -15.91 5.03 7.59
N GLU A 122 -16.53 4.05 8.25
CA GLU A 122 -15.89 3.26 9.32
C GLU A 122 -14.73 2.41 8.81
N LEU A 123 -14.87 1.79 7.64
CA LEU A 123 -13.81 1.00 7.00
C LEU A 123 -12.63 1.90 6.60
N LEU A 124 -12.91 3.08 6.05
CA LEU A 124 -11.87 4.07 5.75
C LEU A 124 -11.14 4.55 7.03
N ASP A 125 -11.85 4.67 8.15
CA ASP A 125 -11.22 4.98 9.44
C ASP A 125 -10.30 3.86 9.94
N LYS A 126 -10.68 2.59 9.76
CA LYS A 126 -9.84 1.43 10.08
C LYS A 126 -8.61 1.39 9.16
N ALA A 127 -8.83 1.45 7.85
CA ALA A 127 -7.76 1.47 6.86
C ALA A 127 -6.76 2.60 7.12
N ARG A 128 -7.25 3.80 7.49
CA ARG A 128 -6.38 4.92 7.85
C ARG A 128 -5.53 4.61 9.08
N ARG A 129 -6.15 4.10 10.16
CA ARG A 129 -5.40 3.76 11.39
C ARG A 129 -4.30 2.76 11.10
N ASP A 130 -4.61 1.73 10.32
CA ASP A 130 -3.65 0.70 9.95
C ASP A 130 -2.55 1.26 9.04
N ALA A 131 -2.91 2.03 8.02
CA ALA A 131 -1.95 2.67 7.11
C ALA A 131 -1.03 3.68 7.80
N THR A 132 -1.44 4.27 8.93
CA THR A 132 -0.60 5.20 9.73
C THR A 132 0.33 4.51 10.72
N HIS A 133 0.41 3.18 10.72
CA HIS A 133 1.35 2.48 11.59
C HIS A 133 2.79 2.94 11.34
N ARG A 134 3.61 2.99 12.39
CA ARG A 134 4.94 3.59 12.30
C ARG A 134 5.81 2.86 11.27
N GLU A 135 6.38 3.64 10.35
CA GLU A 135 7.40 3.19 9.40
C GLU A 135 8.77 3.76 9.79
N ASP A 136 9.77 2.89 9.89
CA ASP A 136 11.15 3.32 10.09
C ASP A 136 11.89 3.50 8.74
N ASP A 137 11.45 2.84 7.67
CA ASP A 137 11.99 3.02 6.32
C ASP A 137 11.56 4.39 5.74
N PRO A 138 12.50 5.31 5.41
CA PRO A 138 12.19 6.57 4.76
C PRO A 138 11.36 6.44 3.47
N TYR A 139 11.56 5.38 2.71
CA TYR A 139 10.82 5.09 1.49
C TYR A 139 9.35 4.79 1.80
N LEU A 140 9.11 3.86 2.73
CA LEU A 140 7.76 3.50 3.16
C LEU A 140 7.05 4.70 3.82
N ARG A 141 7.77 5.62 4.46
CA ARG A 141 7.19 6.87 4.95
C ARG A 141 6.65 7.75 3.82
N SER A 142 7.26 7.77 2.64
CA SER A 142 6.72 8.51 1.49
C SER A 142 5.46 7.86 0.94
N LEU A 143 5.53 6.53 0.73
CA LEU A 143 4.39 5.72 0.32
C LEU A 143 3.20 5.86 1.29
N GLN A 144 3.47 5.80 2.59
CA GLN A 144 2.47 5.97 3.64
C GLN A 144 1.76 7.32 3.53
N ARG A 145 2.51 8.41 3.31
CA ARG A 145 1.91 9.75 3.16
C ARG A 145 0.95 9.79 1.96
N ASP A 146 1.36 9.23 0.82
CA ASP A 146 0.53 9.15 -0.38
C ASP A 146 -0.74 8.33 -0.14
N ILE A 147 -0.60 7.15 0.49
CA ILE A 147 -1.73 6.28 0.84
C ILE A 147 -2.71 7.02 1.75
N VAL A 148 -2.21 7.59 2.84
CA VAL A 148 -3.04 8.27 3.85
C VAL A 148 -3.73 9.48 3.25
N HIS A 149 -3.06 10.21 2.35
CA HIS A 149 -3.67 11.33 1.62
C HIS A 149 -4.91 10.89 0.83
N HIS A 150 -4.81 9.83 0.03
CA HIS A 150 -5.94 9.30 -0.73
C HIS A 150 -7.06 8.78 0.19
N ILE A 151 -6.73 8.14 1.30
CA ILE A 151 -7.74 7.71 2.29
C ILE A 151 -8.46 8.93 2.90
N ASP A 152 -7.74 10.00 3.21
CA ASP A 152 -8.32 11.21 3.78
C ASP A 152 -9.21 11.97 2.79
N ASP A 153 -8.86 11.98 1.52
CA ASP A 153 -9.71 12.57 0.48
C ASP A 153 -10.97 11.73 0.22
N ALA A 154 -10.86 10.39 0.22
CA ALA A 154 -12.02 9.51 0.17
C ALA A 154 -12.98 9.74 1.37
N ARG A 155 -12.44 9.86 2.59
CA ARG A 155 -13.24 10.14 3.80
C ARG A 155 -14.00 11.46 3.66
N ARG A 156 -13.34 12.51 3.16
CA ARG A 156 -13.95 13.83 2.96
C ARG A 156 -15.09 13.77 1.95
N ALA A 157 -14.90 13.06 0.83
CA ALA A 157 -15.95 12.86 -0.17
C ALA A 157 -17.18 12.15 0.42
N ILE A 158 -16.97 11.11 1.25
CA ILE A 158 -18.08 10.43 1.94
C ILE A 158 -18.77 11.34 2.96
N ASP A 159 -18.03 12.19 3.68
CA ASP A 159 -18.61 13.15 4.62
C ASP A 159 -19.53 14.16 3.88
N VAL A 160 -19.15 14.59 2.67
CA VAL A 160 -20.00 15.43 1.80
C VAL A 160 -21.24 14.65 1.33
N ALA A 161 -21.05 13.43 0.79
CA ALA A 161 -22.14 12.59 0.32
C ALA A 161 -23.19 12.30 1.42
N MET A 162 -22.76 12.05 2.66
CA MET A 162 -23.66 11.86 3.80
C MET A 162 -24.44 13.14 4.12
N SER A 163 -23.78 14.30 4.10
CA SER A 163 -24.44 15.59 4.33
C SER A 163 -25.48 15.89 3.25
N ASP A 164 -25.21 15.52 2.01
CA ASP A 164 -26.12 15.74 0.88
C ASP A 164 -27.26 14.73 0.84
N ALA A 165 -27.01 13.46 1.18
CA ALA A 165 -28.07 12.44 1.27
C ALA A 165 -29.14 12.75 2.34
N LEU A 166 -28.79 13.55 3.36
CA LEU A 166 -29.67 13.94 4.45
C LEU A 166 -30.42 15.28 4.21
N ARG A 167 -30.24 15.92 3.04
CA ARG A 167 -30.99 17.10 2.62
C ARG A 167 -32.19 16.73 1.77
#